data_AF-A0A661J986-F1
#
_entry.id   AF-A0A661J986-F1
#
_cell.length_a   1.000
_cell.length_b   1.000
_cell.length_c   1.000
_cell.angle_alpha   90.00
_cell.angle_beta   90.00
_cell.angle_gamma   90.00
#
_symmetry.space_group_name_H-M   'P 1'
#
loop_
_entity.id
_entity.type
_entity.pdbx_description
1 polymer ?
#
loop_
_entity_poly.entity_id
_entity_poly.type
_entity_poly.pdbx_seq_one_letter_code
_entity_poly.pdbx_strand_id
1 'polypeptide(L)'
;NILLNLYDEGRYVNYRQQMEKLRGEFDALPAEQWTENLYWNWLYSLRPLLESKGEGYPTFMQSQAWEDKDLHTFLGSWAELRHDTILYAKQSYTLKATGMMPEPEQSLGYVEPQPAVFARLAALTRQMRVGLDSRGLLNDEYRDKLERMESLLISLKTMAQKELRGETLSDEEYDTIHNIGGILEGLTTFAPQVQDQIESETDERMAIIADVHTDTNSAQVLEEGVGDAFIIYAIVPIEGRTMIAQGGVFSYYEFIQPMSDRLTDEAWQATSPKPARPPWTESFIIE
;
A
#
# COMPACT_ATOMS: atom_id res chain seq x y z
N ASN A 1 -17.11 -6.46 -13.17
CA ASN A 1 -15.82 -6.46 -13.90
C ASN A 1 -15.58 -5.04 -14.39
N ILE A 2 -14.68 -4.31 -13.72
CA ILE A 2 -14.43 -2.87 -13.95
C ILE A 2 -13.95 -2.63 -15.39
N LEU A 3 -12.96 -3.39 -15.86
CA LEU A 3 -12.35 -3.21 -17.19
C LEU A 3 -13.37 -3.31 -18.33
N LEU A 4 -14.28 -4.27 -18.28
CA LEU A 4 -15.28 -4.47 -19.33
C LEU A 4 -16.49 -3.55 -19.21
N ASN A 5 -16.96 -3.29 -17.98
CA ASN A 5 -18.24 -2.61 -17.78
C ASN A 5 -18.08 -1.09 -17.64
N LEU A 6 -16.97 -0.63 -17.06
CA LEU A 6 -16.70 0.79 -16.82
C LEU A 6 -15.79 1.36 -17.91
N TYR A 7 -14.65 0.71 -18.15
CA TYR A 7 -13.65 1.22 -19.09
C TYR A 7 -13.88 0.79 -20.54
N ASP A 8 -14.81 -0.12 -20.79
CA ASP A 8 -15.12 -0.67 -22.12
C ASP A 8 -13.86 -1.19 -22.86
N GLU A 9 -12.94 -1.82 -22.12
CA GLU A 9 -11.71 -2.38 -22.68
C GLU A 9 -11.97 -3.49 -23.71
N GLY A 10 -13.17 -4.06 -23.67
CA GLY A 10 -13.66 -5.01 -24.68
C GLY A 10 -13.72 -4.44 -26.11
N ARG A 11 -13.60 -3.12 -26.28
CA ARG A 11 -13.52 -2.46 -27.59
C ARG A 11 -12.25 -2.80 -28.38
N TYR A 12 -11.16 -3.17 -27.70
CA TYR A 12 -9.90 -3.48 -28.37
C TYR A 12 -9.95 -4.86 -29.05
N VAL A 13 -9.37 -4.92 -30.26
CA VAL A 13 -9.34 -6.15 -31.06
C VAL A 13 -8.64 -7.27 -30.28
N ASN A 14 -9.29 -8.43 -30.19
CA ASN A 14 -8.83 -9.61 -29.47
C ASN A 14 -8.63 -9.44 -27.95
N TYR A 15 -9.12 -8.35 -27.33
CA TYR A 15 -8.92 -8.09 -25.90
C TYR A 15 -9.27 -9.29 -25.01
N ARG A 16 -10.46 -9.86 -25.19
CA ARG A 16 -10.93 -11.00 -24.38
C ARG A 16 -10.02 -12.21 -24.50
N GLN A 17 -9.59 -12.54 -25.73
CA GLN A 17 -8.69 -13.66 -25.99
C GLN A 17 -7.31 -13.44 -25.36
N GLN A 18 -6.76 -12.23 -25.45
CA GLN A 18 -5.47 -11.90 -24.83
C GLN A 18 -5.55 -11.91 -23.31
N MET A 19 -6.65 -11.41 -22.73
CA MET A 19 -6.87 -11.46 -21.29
C MET A 19 -7.01 -12.89 -20.76
N GLU A 20 -7.71 -13.77 -21.48
CA GLU A 20 -7.78 -15.19 -21.12
C GLU A 20 -6.41 -15.87 -21.21
N LYS A 21 -5.63 -15.57 -22.25
CA LYS A 21 -4.26 -16.06 -22.39
C LYS A 21 -3.37 -15.63 -21.22
N LEU A 22 -3.37 -14.34 -20.89
CA LEU A 22 -2.59 -13.80 -19.78
C LEU A 22 -3.00 -14.43 -18.46
N ARG A 23 -4.30 -14.53 -18.17
CA ARG A 23 -4.78 -15.23 -16.95
C ARG A 23 -4.26 -16.66 -16.88
N GLY A 24 -4.34 -17.40 -17.98
CA GLY A 24 -3.79 -18.76 -18.06
C GLY A 24 -2.27 -18.83 -17.82
N GLU A 25 -1.50 -17.85 -18.32
CA GLU A 25 -0.06 -17.75 -18.07
C GLU A 25 0.24 -17.50 -16.58
N PHE A 26 -0.47 -16.56 -15.95
CA PHE A 26 -0.30 -16.24 -14.52
C PHE A 26 -0.77 -17.35 -13.58
N ASP A 27 -1.87 -18.04 -13.93
CA ASP A 27 -2.40 -19.18 -13.16
C ASP A 27 -1.47 -20.40 -13.23
N ALA A 28 -0.69 -20.53 -14.31
CA ALA A 28 0.30 -21.59 -14.47
C ALA A 28 1.64 -21.30 -13.77
N LEU A 29 1.85 -20.10 -13.22
CA LEU A 29 3.09 -19.77 -12.53
C LEU A 29 3.24 -20.60 -11.24
N PRO A 30 4.39 -21.25 -11.03
CA PRO A 30 4.62 -22.03 -9.82
C PRO A 30 4.78 -21.10 -8.61
N ALA A 31 4.54 -21.62 -7.41
CA ALA A 31 4.58 -20.82 -6.18
C ALA A 31 5.95 -20.15 -5.95
N GLU A 32 7.03 -20.81 -6.37
CA GLU A 32 8.40 -20.32 -6.27
C GLU A 32 8.61 -19.03 -7.07
N GLN A 33 7.94 -18.89 -8.23
CA GLN A 33 8.04 -17.70 -9.09
C GLN A 33 7.52 -16.45 -8.36
N TRP A 34 6.43 -16.60 -7.60
CA TRP A 34 5.86 -15.52 -6.79
C TRP A 34 6.79 -15.04 -5.68
N THR A 35 7.80 -15.82 -5.34
CA THR A 35 8.78 -15.51 -4.29
C THR A 35 10.20 -15.33 -4.83
N GLU A 36 10.37 -15.27 -6.16
CA GLU A 36 11.70 -15.27 -6.80
C GLU A 36 12.50 -14.00 -6.49
N ASN A 37 11.83 -12.85 -6.46
CA ASN A 37 12.45 -11.56 -6.18
C ASN A 37 11.50 -10.65 -5.38
N LEU A 38 12.04 -9.52 -4.91
CA LEU A 38 11.31 -8.55 -4.09
C LEU A 38 10.03 -8.06 -4.77
N TYR A 39 10.09 -7.78 -6.07
CA TYR A 39 8.94 -7.29 -6.84
C TYR A 39 7.79 -8.29 -6.83
N TRP A 40 8.04 -9.54 -7.26
CA TRP A 40 7.01 -10.58 -7.27
C TRP A 40 6.48 -10.91 -5.88
N ASN A 41 7.37 -10.94 -4.88
CA ASN A 41 6.99 -11.27 -3.52
C ASN A 41 6.18 -10.15 -2.84
N TRP A 42 6.43 -8.89 -3.19
CA TRP A 42 5.59 -7.76 -2.77
C TRP A 42 4.18 -7.91 -3.31
N LEU A 43 4.02 -8.12 -4.63
CA LEU A 43 2.70 -8.37 -5.25
C LEU A 43 2.00 -9.58 -4.65
N TYR A 44 2.75 -10.66 -4.44
CA TYR A 44 2.23 -11.87 -3.81
C TYR A 44 1.77 -11.62 -2.38
N SER A 45 2.47 -10.77 -1.63
CA SER A 45 2.13 -10.42 -0.24
C SER A 45 0.80 -9.68 -0.14
N LEU A 46 0.50 -8.83 -1.12
CA LEU A 46 -0.73 -8.02 -1.16
C LEU A 46 -1.88 -8.70 -1.91
N ARG A 47 -1.62 -9.71 -2.72
CA ARG A 47 -2.64 -10.47 -3.46
C ARG A 47 -3.87 -10.90 -2.63
N PRO A 48 -3.78 -11.28 -1.34
CA PRO A 48 -4.95 -11.61 -0.54
C PRO A 48 -5.96 -10.47 -0.38
N LEU A 49 -5.57 -9.21 -0.59
CA LEU A 49 -6.50 -8.07 -0.63
C LEU A 49 -7.55 -8.24 -1.75
N LEU A 50 -7.17 -8.88 -2.87
CA LEU A 50 -8.02 -9.04 -4.05
C LEU A 50 -9.03 -10.18 -3.95
N GLU A 51 -9.07 -10.89 -2.81
CA GLU A 51 -10.03 -11.98 -2.56
C GLU A 51 -11.30 -11.42 -1.91
N SER A 52 -12.48 -11.72 -2.46
CA SER A 52 -13.77 -11.37 -1.84
C SER A 52 -13.89 -11.93 -0.43
N LYS A 53 -14.28 -11.07 0.52
CA LYS A 53 -14.46 -11.46 1.92
C LYS A 53 -15.91 -11.89 2.16
N GLY A 54 -16.08 -13.10 2.68
CA GLY A 54 -17.40 -13.69 2.93
C GLY A 54 -17.66 -13.95 4.42
N GLU A 55 -18.43 -15.01 4.68
CA GLU A 55 -18.71 -15.49 6.03
C GLU A 55 -17.41 -15.68 6.84
N GLY A 56 -17.40 -15.19 8.08
CA GLY A 56 -16.24 -15.19 8.97
C GLY A 56 -15.45 -13.88 9.00
N TYR A 57 -15.66 -12.96 8.05
CA TYR A 57 -15.13 -11.60 8.12
C TYR A 57 -16.13 -10.60 8.71
N PRO A 58 -15.69 -9.46 9.26
CA PRO A 58 -16.59 -8.38 9.69
C PRO A 58 -17.49 -7.88 8.56
N THR A 59 -18.71 -7.45 8.89
CA THR A 59 -19.71 -7.00 7.92
C THR A 59 -19.20 -5.92 6.97
N PHE A 60 -18.37 -4.98 7.45
CA PHE A 60 -17.83 -3.92 6.60
C PHE A 60 -16.96 -4.47 5.46
N MET A 61 -16.21 -5.55 5.71
CA MET A 61 -15.32 -6.19 4.71
C MET A 61 -16.07 -6.97 3.65
N GLN A 62 -17.33 -7.35 3.89
CA GLN A 62 -18.14 -8.15 2.96
C GLN A 62 -18.85 -7.32 1.89
N SER A 63 -18.59 -6.00 1.84
CA SER A 63 -19.25 -5.08 0.93
C SER A 63 -18.42 -4.84 -0.34
N GLN A 64 -19.10 -4.54 -1.46
CA GLN A 64 -18.41 -4.14 -2.70
C GLN A 64 -17.52 -2.91 -2.48
N ALA A 65 -17.96 -1.96 -1.64
CA ALA A 65 -17.19 -0.78 -1.29
C ALA A 65 -15.83 -1.15 -0.64
N TRP A 66 -15.79 -2.22 0.17
CA TRP A 66 -14.54 -2.68 0.77
C TRP A 66 -13.67 -3.47 -0.19
N GLU A 67 -14.26 -4.24 -1.11
CA GLU A 67 -13.51 -4.86 -2.20
C GLU A 67 -12.85 -3.80 -3.10
N ASP A 68 -13.58 -2.73 -3.42
CA ASP A 68 -13.05 -1.61 -4.19
C ASP A 68 -11.95 -0.87 -3.39
N LYS A 69 -12.10 -0.71 -2.07
CA LYS A 69 -11.06 -0.17 -1.17
C LYS A 69 -9.81 -1.05 -1.16
N ASP A 70 -9.96 -2.37 -1.11
CA ASP A 70 -8.84 -3.32 -1.12
C ASP A 70 -8.12 -3.33 -2.46
N LEU A 71 -8.85 -3.24 -3.59
CA LEU A 71 -8.27 -3.01 -4.91
C LEU A 71 -7.51 -1.68 -4.96
N HIS A 72 -8.11 -0.61 -4.44
CA HIS A 72 -7.49 0.71 -4.35
C HIS A 72 -6.20 0.69 -3.51
N THR A 73 -6.19 -0.04 -2.39
CA THR A 73 -5.00 -0.23 -1.56
C THR A 73 -3.91 -1.00 -2.31
N PHE A 74 -4.30 -2.06 -3.02
CA PHE A 74 -3.37 -2.85 -3.85
C PHE A 74 -2.74 -2.00 -4.96
N LEU A 75 -3.55 -1.22 -5.68
CA LEU A 75 -3.08 -0.36 -6.78
C LEU A 75 -2.24 0.82 -6.27
N GLY A 76 -2.60 1.42 -5.14
CA GLY A 76 -1.77 2.45 -4.48
C GLY A 76 -0.37 1.93 -4.14
N SER A 77 -0.30 0.76 -3.51
CA SER A 77 1.00 0.13 -3.21
C SER A 77 1.74 -0.35 -4.46
N TRP A 78 1.02 -0.75 -5.51
CA TRP A 78 1.64 -1.08 -6.80
C TRP A 78 2.24 0.16 -7.47
N ALA A 79 1.57 1.32 -7.41
CA ALA A 79 2.09 2.57 -7.94
C ALA A 79 3.40 2.97 -7.22
N GLU A 80 3.46 2.85 -5.90
CA GLU A 80 4.71 3.01 -5.12
C GLU A 80 5.81 2.03 -5.56
N LEU A 81 5.48 0.75 -5.70
CA LEU A 81 6.45 -0.24 -6.18
C LEU A 81 6.93 0.06 -7.61
N ARG A 82 6.06 0.58 -8.49
CA ARG A 82 6.43 0.98 -9.86
C ARG A 82 7.36 2.17 -9.84
N HIS A 83 7.04 3.20 -9.07
CA HIS A 83 7.91 4.35 -8.86
C HIS A 83 9.31 3.91 -8.40
N ASP A 84 9.41 3.09 -7.36
CA ASP A 84 10.70 2.67 -6.79
C ASP A 84 11.53 1.76 -7.69
N THR A 85 10.88 1.10 -8.67
CA THR A 85 11.56 0.22 -9.64
C THR A 85 11.91 0.90 -10.96
N ILE A 86 11.39 2.11 -11.19
CA ILE A 86 11.78 2.96 -12.32
C ILE A 86 12.98 3.79 -11.84
N LEU A 87 14.17 3.44 -12.32
CA LEU A 87 15.47 4.03 -11.94
C LEU A 87 15.52 5.56 -12.15
N TYR A 88 14.99 6.33 -11.20
CA TYR A 88 15.23 7.76 -11.09
C TYR A 88 16.35 8.01 -10.08
N ALA A 89 17.43 8.64 -10.52
CA ALA A 89 18.39 9.30 -9.65
C ALA A 89 18.09 10.80 -9.68
N LYS A 90 17.95 11.45 -8.52
CA LYS A 90 17.54 12.86 -8.40
C LYS A 90 18.53 13.69 -7.58
N GLN A 91 18.45 15.02 -7.70
CA GLN A 91 19.33 15.99 -7.02
C GLN A 91 18.70 16.59 -5.76
N SER A 92 19.54 17.01 -4.80
CA SER A 92 19.21 17.42 -3.41
C SER A 92 18.64 18.86 -3.24
N TYR A 93 17.79 19.07 -2.21
CA TYR A 93 17.23 20.36 -1.75
C TYR A 93 17.09 20.45 -0.20
N THR A 94 16.67 21.60 0.36
CA THR A 94 16.68 21.93 1.82
C THR A 94 15.29 22.14 2.43
N LEU A 95 15.16 21.76 3.73
CA LEU A 95 13.92 21.46 4.44
C LEU A 95 12.93 22.59 4.79
N LYS A 96 11.66 22.21 5.07
CA LYS A 96 10.64 23.05 5.75
C LYS A 96 9.87 22.29 6.86
N ALA A 97 10.13 22.65 8.12
CA ALA A 97 9.53 21.99 9.29
C ALA A 97 7.99 22.11 9.40
N THR A 98 7.33 21.03 9.87
CA THR A 98 5.92 20.97 10.27
C THR A 98 5.77 20.81 11.79
N GLY A 99 4.65 21.29 12.36
CA GLY A 99 4.40 21.31 13.82
C GLY A 99 3.90 19.98 14.40
N MET A 100 4.01 19.81 15.72
CA MET A 100 3.53 18.63 16.47
C MET A 100 1.99 18.58 16.55
N MET A 101 1.41 17.41 16.26
CA MET A 101 -0.01 17.13 16.49
C MET A 101 -0.27 16.79 17.97
N PRO A 102 -1.47 17.09 18.53
CA PRO A 102 -1.82 16.72 19.90
C PRO A 102 -1.90 15.19 20.07
N GLU A 103 -1.52 14.70 21.25
CA GLU A 103 -1.68 13.28 21.60
C GLU A 103 -3.16 12.88 21.63
N PRO A 104 -3.56 11.83 20.91
CA PRO A 104 -4.94 11.33 20.95
C PRO A 104 -5.25 10.71 22.33
N GLU A 105 -6.50 10.83 22.77
CA GLU A 105 -6.97 10.11 23.96
C GLU A 105 -6.85 8.59 23.75
N GLN A 106 -6.45 7.87 24.80
CA GLN A 106 -6.33 6.40 24.74
C GLN A 106 -7.72 5.80 24.45
N SER A 107 -7.85 5.22 23.26
CA SER A 107 -9.07 4.57 22.79
C SER A 107 -8.74 3.16 22.30
N LEU A 108 -9.74 2.27 22.34
CA LEU A 108 -9.57 0.93 21.79
C LEU A 108 -9.39 1.04 20.27
N GLY A 109 -8.26 0.52 19.79
CA GLY A 109 -7.95 0.43 18.37
C GLY A 109 -8.47 -0.86 17.74
N TYR A 110 -8.39 -0.95 16.41
CA TYR A 110 -8.79 -2.13 15.65
C TYR A 110 -7.80 -2.36 14.51
N VAL A 111 -7.31 -3.60 14.37
CA VAL A 111 -6.45 -3.97 13.23
C VAL A 111 -7.31 -4.50 12.11
N GLU A 112 -7.19 -3.92 10.90
CA GLU A 112 -7.92 -4.44 9.74
C GLU A 112 -7.60 -5.94 9.55
N PRO A 113 -8.61 -6.84 9.54
CA PRO A 113 -8.38 -8.28 9.57
C PRO A 113 -7.82 -8.91 8.28
N GLN A 114 -6.55 -8.61 7.98
CA GLN A 114 -5.82 -9.12 6.81
C GLN A 114 -4.62 -10.00 7.25
N PRO A 115 -4.83 -11.10 8.00
CA PRO A 115 -3.73 -11.86 8.59
C PRO A 115 -2.81 -12.52 7.56
N ALA A 116 -3.33 -12.89 6.38
CA ALA A 116 -2.52 -13.43 5.30
C ALA A 116 -1.55 -12.37 4.74
N VAL A 117 -1.98 -11.12 4.63
CA VAL A 117 -1.15 -10.00 4.16
C VAL A 117 -0.03 -9.74 5.16
N PHE A 118 -0.34 -9.56 6.44
CA PHE A 118 0.67 -9.35 7.48
C PHE A 118 1.66 -10.52 7.58
N ALA A 119 1.19 -11.76 7.46
CA ALA A 119 2.07 -12.93 7.49
C ALA A 119 3.04 -12.96 6.29
N ARG A 120 2.58 -12.63 5.08
CA ARG A 120 3.42 -12.61 3.89
C ARG A 120 4.41 -11.46 3.93
N LEU A 121 4.00 -10.27 4.35
CA LEU A 121 4.89 -9.13 4.56
C LEU A 121 5.95 -9.45 5.62
N ALA A 122 5.60 -10.09 6.74
CA ALA A 122 6.58 -10.48 7.76
C ALA A 122 7.62 -11.46 7.18
N ALA A 123 7.17 -12.43 6.38
CA ALA A 123 8.05 -13.37 5.70
C ALA A 123 8.97 -12.66 4.69
N LEU A 124 8.46 -11.68 3.94
CA LEU A 124 9.24 -10.88 3.01
C LEU A 124 10.31 -10.05 3.74
N THR A 125 9.94 -9.34 4.81
CA THR A 125 10.88 -8.59 5.66
C THR A 125 11.99 -9.49 6.20
N ARG A 126 11.64 -10.68 6.69
CA ARG A 126 12.62 -11.68 7.12
C ARG A 126 13.54 -12.12 6.00
N GLN A 127 13.01 -12.40 4.81
CA GLN A 127 13.81 -12.80 3.65
C GLN A 127 14.78 -11.71 3.23
N MET A 128 14.36 -10.44 3.21
CA MET A 128 15.25 -9.30 2.96
C MET A 128 16.38 -9.24 3.99
N ARG A 129 16.04 -9.31 5.28
CA ARG A 129 17.01 -9.29 6.38
C ARG A 129 18.05 -10.40 6.24
N VAL A 130 17.60 -11.65 6.12
CA VAL A 130 18.48 -12.82 5.98
C VAL A 130 19.32 -12.73 4.70
N GLY A 131 18.72 -12.28 3.59
CA GLY A 131 19.39 -12.17 2.30
C GLY A 131 20.47 -11.09 2.25
N LEU A 132 20.21 -9.91 2.82
CA LEU A 132 21.20 -8.84 2.92
C LEU A 132 22.33 -9.22 3.87
N ASP A 133 21.99 -9.82 5.02
CA ASP A 133 22.96 -10.29 6.01
C ASP A 133 23.91 -11.34 5.43
N SER A 134 23.37 -12.36 4.74
CA SER A 134 24.19 -13.42 4.14
C SER A 134 25.16 -12.93 3.07
N ARG A 135 24.95 -11.71 2.55
CA ARG A 135 25.79 -11.04 1.55
C ARG A 135 26.70 -9.98 2.15
N GLY A 136 26.65 -9.75 3.46
CA GLY A 136 27.41 -8.70 4.14
C GLY A 136 26.95 -7.28 3.78
N LEU A 137 25.70 -7.12 3.34
CA LEU A 137 25.11 -5.85 2.91
C LEU A 137 24.21 -5.21 3.96
N LEU A 138 24.04 -5.85 5.12
CA LEU A 138 23.15 -5.37 6.18
C LEU A 138 23.95 -4.73 7.31
N ASN A 139 23.79 -3.42 7.51
CA ASN A 139 24.33 -2.71 8.68
C ASN A 139 23.42 -2.91 9.91
N ASP A 140 23.91 -2.53 11.10
CA ASP A 140 23.19 -2.74 12.36
C ASP A 140 21.87 -1.97 12.44
N GLU A 141 21.80 -0.78 11.85
CA GLU A 141 20.59 0.05 11.86
C GLU A 141 19.49 -0.55 10.97
N TYR A 142 19.82 -0.94 9.74
CA TYR A 142 18.90 -1.64 8.84
C TYR A 142 18.47 -2.99 9.45
N ARG A 143 19.37 -3.68 10.16
CA ARG A 143 19.02 -4.91 10.88
C ARG A 143 17.95 -4.66 11.93
N ASP A 144 18.17 -3.70 12.83
CA ASP A 144 17.21 -3.34 13.88
C ASP A 144 15.85 -3.00 13.28
N LYS A 145 15.82 -2.16 12.24
CA LYS A 145 14.58 -1.76 11.56
C LYS A 145 13.86 -2.93 10.92
N LEU A 146 14.56 -3.82 10.22
CA LEU A 146 13.94 -5.02 9.64
C LEU A 146 13.43 -5.98 10.72
N GLU A 147 14.12 -6.12 11.86
CA GLU A 147 13.67 -6.96 12.99
C GLU A 147 12.43 -6.37 13.67
N ARG A 148 12.39 -5.05 13.86
CA ARG A 148 11.23 -4.34 14.39
C ARG A 148 10.03 -4.40 13.43
N MET A 149 10.27 -4.26 12.13
CA MET A 149 9.23 -4.41 11.11
C MET A 149 8.68 -5.85 11.06
N GLU A 150 9.56 -6.87 11.08
CA GLU A 150 9.15 -8.29 11.17
C GLU A 150 8.29 -8.52 12.42
N SER A 151 8.70 -7.98 13.56
CA SER A 151 7.98 -8.11 14.84
C SER A 151 6.62 -7.41 14.84
N LEU A 152 6.55 -6.19 14.31
CA LEU A 152 5.29 -5.44 14.17
C LEU A 152 4.30 -6.20 13.29
N LEU A 153 4.73 -6.69 12.13
CA LEU A 153 3.87 -7.43 11.20
C LEU A 153 3.36 -8.74 11.82
N ILE A 154 4.18 -9.45 12.61
CA ILE A 154 3.74 -10.64 13.35
C ILE A 154 2.71 -10.28 14.43
N SER A 155 2.88 -9.13 15.10
CA SER A 155 1.92 -8.63 16.08
C SER A 155 0.58 -8.27 15.42
N LEU A 156 0.60 -7.49 14.34
CA LEU A 156 -0.59 -7.13 13.54
C LEU A 156 -1.31 -8.36 12.99
N LYS A 157 -0.57 -9.35 12.50
CA LYS A 157 -1.14 -10.65 12.11
C LYS A 157 -1.90 -11.30 13.27
N THR A 158 -1.27 -11.35 14.45
CA THR A 158 -1.85 -12.01 15.63
C THR A 158 -3.13 -11.30 16.09
N MET A 159 -3.09 -9.98 16.16
CA MET A 159 -4.27 -9.14 16.46
C MET A 159 -5.37 -9.35 15.42
N ALA A 160 -5.06 -9.26 14.12
CA ALA A 160 -6.03 -9.54 13.05
C ALA A 160 -6.69 -10.92 13.17
N GLN A 161 -5.94 -11.95 13.58
CA GLN A 161 -6.49 -13.28 13.81
C GLN A 161 -7.39 -13.35 15.05
N LYS A 162 -7.08 -12.62 16.12
CA LYS A 162 -7.92 -12.51 17.32
C LYS A 162 -9.23 -11.78 17.00
N GLU A 163 -9.15 -10.68 16.27
CA GLU A 163 -10.32 -9.89 15.85
C GLU A 163 -11.28 -10.71 14.99
N LEU A 164 -10.78 -11.54 14.06
CA LEU A 164 -11.62 -12.48 13.30
C LEU A 164 -12.32 -13.54 14.19
N ARG A 165 -11.70 -13.92 15.30
CA ARG A 165 -12.26 -14.87 16.27
C ARG A 165 -13.14 -14.19 17.33
N GLY A 166 -13.25 -12.87 17.32
CA GLY A 166 -13.94 -12.10 18.36
C GLY A 166 -13.26 -12.21 19.73
N GLU A 167 -11.95 -12.45 19.76
CA GLU A 167 -11.14 -12.52 20.97
C GLU A 167 -10.67 -11.11 21.36
N THR A 168 -10.75 -10.79 22.66
CA THR A 168 -10.22 -9.53 23.21
C THR A 168 -8.69 -9.46 23.08
N LEU A 169 -8.18 -8.30 22.66
CA LEU A 169 -6.75 -8.01 22.63
C LEU A 169 -6.21 -7.75 24.05
N SER A 170 -4.92 -7.98 24.28
CA SER A 170 -4.28 -7.60 25.55
C SER A 170 -4.00 -6.10 25.61
N ASP A 171 -3.70 -5.60 26.82
CA ASP A 171 -3.35 -4.20 27.02
C ASP A 171 -2.12 -3.81 26.16
N GLU A 172 -1.11 -4.68 26.05
CA GLU A 172 0.07 -4.44 25.21
C GLU A 172 -0.24 -4.41 23.70
N GLU A 173 -1.24 -5.19 23.27
CA GLU A 173 -1.70 -5.19 21.88
C GLU A 173 -2.46 -3.89 21.57
N TYR A 174 -3.33 -3.43 22.46
CA TYR A 174 -3.97 -2.12 22.33
C TYR A 174 -2.96 -0.97 22.38
N ASP A 175 -1.94 -1.04 23.24
CA ASP A 175 -0.85 -0.07 23.28
C ASP A 175 -0.05 -0.05 21.97
N THR A 176 0.13 -1.20 21.32
CA THR A 176 0.75 -1.27 19.99
C THR A 176 -0.09 -0.52 18.95
N ILE A 177 -1.41 -0.70 18.96
CA ILE A 177 -2.31 -0.01 18.02
C ILE A 177 -2.33 1.50 18.31
N HIS A 178 -2.42 1.88 19.58
CA HIS A 178 -2.40 3.29 20.00
C HIS A 178 -1.12 4.01 19.54
N ASN A 179 0.03 3.34 19.66
CA ASN A 179 1.34 3.89 19.31
C ASN A 179 1.78 3.61 17.87
N ILE A 180 0.89 3.12 16.99
CA ILE A 180 1.27 2.69 15.64
C ILE A 180 1.97 3.80 14.85
N GLY A 181 1.54 5.06 15.00
CA GLY A 181 2.15 6.21 14.33
C GLY A 181 3.63 6.39 14.72
N GLY A 182 3.93 6.39 16.02
CA GLY A 182 5.31 6.50 16.52
C GLY A 182 6.17 5.27 16.21
N ILE A 183 5.57 4.08 16.16
CA ILE A 183 6.26 2.86 15.72
C ILE A 183 6.67 2.99 14.24
N LEU A 184 5.76 3.41 13.37
CA LEU A 184 6.03 3.61 11.94
C LEU A 184 7.05 4.72 11.71
N GLU A 185 6.93 5.85 12.40
CA GLU A 185 7.93 6.95 12.38
C GLU A 185 9.32 6.45 12.77
N GLY A 186 9.42 5.63 13.82
CA GLY A 186 10.70 5.03 14.22
C GLY A 186 11.27 4.02 13.23
N LEU A 187 10.43 3.39 12.41
CA LEU A 187 10.86 2.48 11.34
C LEU A 187 11.40 3.26 10.14
N THR A 188 10.82 4.41 9.81
CA THR A 188 11.21 5.24 8.65
C THR A 188 12.28 6.29 8.97
N THR A 189 12.49 6.65 10.24
CA THR A 189 13.50 7.66 10.63
C THR A 189 14.89 7.04 10.78
N PHE A 190 15.84 7.42 9.95
CA PHE A 190 17.22 6.91 9.99
C PHE A 190 18.18 7.88 10.69
N ALA A 191 19.32 7.38 11.16
CA ALA A 191 20.40 8.21 11.68
C ALA A 191 20.91 9.16 10.58
N PRO A 192 21.37 10.39 10.90
CA PRO A 192 21.77 11.37 9.88
C PRO A 192 22.78 10.83 8.86
N GLN A 193 23.71 9.97 9.28
CA GLN A 193 24.73 9.38 8.40
C GLN A 193 24.15 8.41 7.35
N VAL A 194 22.97 7.86 7.61
CA VAL A 194 22.20 7.01 6.68
C VAL A 194 21.14 7.84 5.96
N GLN A 195 20.51 8.81 6.63
CA GLN A 195 19.56 9.73 6.03
C GLN A 195 20.21 10.61 4.95
N ASP A 196 21.49 10.99 5.09
CA ASP A 196 22.27 11.66 4.04
C ASP A 196 22.47 10.80 2.77
N GLN A 197 22.14 9.50 2.82
CA GLN A 197 22.12 8.57 1.68
C GLN A 197 20.70 8.37 1.11
N ILE A 198 19.66 8.86 1.77
CA ILE A 198 18.26 8.86 1.33
C ILE A 198 18.02 10.23 0.69
N GLU A 199 17.72 10.25 -0.61
CA GLU A 199 18.14 11.35 -1.49
C GLU A 199 17.26 12.63 -1.46
N SER A 200 16.08 12.68 -0.82
CA SER A 200 15.32 13.96 -0.69
C SER A 200 14.14 13.99 0.30
N GLU A 201 13.64 15.20 0.64
CA GLU A 201 12.34 15.45 1.32
C GLU A 201 11.12 14.92 0.54
N THR A 202 11.24 14.78 -0.79
CA THR A 202 10.18 14.21 -1.63
C THR A 202 9.97 12.74 -1.27
N ASP A 203 11.04 12.03 -0.88
CA ASP A 203 11.00 10.64 -0.43
C ASP A 203 10.36 10.49 0.97
N GLU A 204 10.25 11.60 1.72
CA GLU A 204 9.54 11.63 3.00
C GLU A 204 8.03 11.87 2.82
N ARG A 205 7.58 12.26 1.63
CA ARG A 205 6.16 12.43 1.32
C ARG A 205 5.61 11.19 0.65
N MET A 206 4.48 10.73 1.16
CA MET A 206 3.70 9.65 0.54
C MET A 206 3.34 9.95 -0.92
N ALA A 207 3.19 11.22 -1.29
CA ALA A 207 2.72 11.61 -2.61
C ALA A 207 3.79 11.45 -3.70
N ILE A 208 3.65 10.41 -4.53
CA ILE A 208 4.56 10.03 -5.64
C ILE A 208 3.77 9.65 -6.89
N ILE A 209 4.42 9.70 -8.06
CA ILE A 209 3.79 9.39 -9.36
C ILE A 209 4.75 8.65 -10.29
N ALA A 210 4.21 7.75 -11.12
CA ALA A 210 4.97 7.00 -12.11
C ALA A 210 4.23 6.88 -13.44
N ASP A 211 4.95 7.05 -14.55
CA ASP A 211 4.45 6.74 -15.88
C ASP A 211 4.58 5.24 -16.15
N VAL A 212 3.51 4.49 -15.89
CA VAL A 212 3.55 3.03 -15.94
C VAL A 212 3.43 2.48 -17.37
N HIS A 213 2.96 3.30 -18.31
CA HIS A 213 2.93 2.96 -19.73
C HIS A 213 3.04 4.19 -20.64
N THR A 214 3.65 4.00 -21.81
CA THR A 214 3.76 5.03 -22.86
C THR A 214 3.26 4.46 -24.19
N ASP A 215 2.18 5.03 -24.71
CA ASP A 215 1.71 4.74 -26.07
C ASP A 215 2.26 5.79 -27.05
N THR A 216 3.34 5.42 -27.73
CA THR A 216 3.98 6.28 -28.74
C THR A 216 3.12 6.55 -29.98
N ASN A 217 2.07 5.76 -30.24
CA ASN A 217 1.20 5.97 -31.40
C ASN A 217 0.23 7.13 -31.17
N SER A 218 -0.33 7.22 -29.96
CA SER A 218 -1.20 8.31 -29.54
C SER A 218 -0.46 9.47 -28.87
N ALA A 219 0.85 9.31 -28.62
CA ALA A 219 1.68 10.23 -27.85
C ALA A 219 1.11 10.49 -26.44
N GLN A 220 0.60 9.44 -25.79
CA GLN A 220 0.03 9.49 -24.44
C GLN A 220 0.81 8.62 -23.46
N VAL A 221 0.72 8.97 -22.17
CA VAL A 221 1.21 8.17 -21.04
C VAL A 221 0.06 7.82 -20.10
N LEU A 222 0.15 6.64 -19.50
CA LEU A 222 -0.66 6.25 -18.34
C LEU A 222 0.16 6.56 -17.09
N GLU A 223 -0.35 7.46 -16.27
CA GLU A 223 0.24 7.86 -15.00
C GLU A 223 -0.55 7.20 -13.88
N GLU A 224 0.17 6.63 -12.92
CA GLU A 224 -0.40 6.13 -11.68
C GLU A 224 0.38 6.70 -10.50
N GLY A 225 -0.34 7.09 -9.45
CA GLY A 225 0.30 7.72 -8.30
C GLY A 225 -0.56 7.69 -7.06
N VAL A 226 0.06 8.07 -5.95
CA VAL A 226 -0.60 8.26 -4.66
C VAL A 226 -0.41 9.69 -4.19
N GLY A 227 -1.38 10.25 -3.46
CA GLY A 227 -1.27 11.56 -2.81
C GLY A 227 -1.04 11.43 -1.31
N ASP A 228 -1.50 12.43 -0.55
CA ASP A 228 -1.57 12.33 0.92
C ASP A 228 -2.61 11.28 1.33
N ALA A 229 -2.37 10.56 2.43
CA ALA A 229 -3.28 9.53 2.93
C ALA A 229 -4.70 10.08 3.13
N PHE A 230 -5.71 9.34 2.67
CA PHE A 230 -7.09 9.63 2.99
C PHE A 230 -7.46 9.08 4.36
N ILE A 231 -8.45 9.73 4.97
CA ILE A 231 -9.07 9.23 6.20
C ILE A 231 -10.16 8.24 5.80
N ILE A 232 -10.11 7.04 6.39
CA ILE A 232 -11.18 6.05 6.29
C ILE A 232 -11.89 5.92 7.63
N TYR A 233 -13.21 5.77 7.57
CA TYR A 233 -14.05 5.43 8.71
C TYR A 233 -14.65 4.03 8.51
N ALA A 234 -14.51 3.17 9.52
CA ALA A 234 -15.05 1.82 9.48
C ALA A 234 -15.86 1.52 10.74
N ILE A 235 -17.00 0.86 10.56
CA ILE A 235 -17.80 0.35 11.68
C ILE A 235 -17.24 -1.02 12.06
N VAL A 236 -16.53 -1.07 13.19
CA VAL A 236 -15.78 -2.25 13.64
C VAL A 236 -16.38 -2.87 14.89
N PRO A 237 -16.33 -4.21 15.04
CA PRO A 237 -16.67 -4.88 16.28
C PRO A 237 -15.45 -4.89 17.22
N ILE A 238 -15.52 -4.17 18.34
CA ILE A 238 -14.49 -4.22 19.40
C ILE A 238 -15.17 -4.71 20.68
N GLU A 239 -14.72 -5.85 21.22
CA GLU A 239 -15.27 -6.45 22.46
C GLU A 239 -16.80 -6.59 22.45
N GLY A 240 -17.36 -6.98 21.31
CA GLY A 240 -18.81 -7.13 21.13
C GLY A 240 -19.58 -5.82 21.04
N ARG A 241 -18.90 -4.67 21.03
CA ARG A 241 -19.48 -3.35 20.79
C ARG A 241 -19.22 -2.89 19.37
N THR A 242 -20.21 -2.24 18.79
CA THR A 242 -20.06 -1.58 17.49
C THR A 242 -19.45 -0.20 17.71
N MET A 243 -18.27 0.03 17.16
CA MET A 243 -17.52 1.29 17.25
C MET A 243 -17.20 1.83 15.86
N ILE A 244 -16.93 3.13 15.77
CA ILE A 244 -16.36 3.73 14.57
C ILE A 244 -14.85 3.84 14.81
N ALA A 245 -14.07 3.18 13.96
CA ALA A 245 -12.63 3.37 13.87
C ALA A 245 -12.30 4.36 12.76
N GLN A 246 -11.26 5.15 12.98
CA GLN A 246 -10.67 6.04 11.99
C GLN A 246 -9.27 5.51 11.65
N GLY A 247 -8.93 5.47 10.36
CA GLY A 247 -7.61 5.03 9.89
C GLY A 247 -7.13 5.82 8.68
N GLY A 248 -5.92 5.50 8.23
CA GLY A 248 -5.38 5.96 6.95
C GLY A 248 -5.61 4.94 5.84
N VAL A 249 -5.90 5.41 4.63
CA VAL A 249 -5.93 4.61 3.41
C VAL A 249 -5.18 5.36 2.31
N PHE A 250 -4.68 4.64 1.31
CA PHE A 250 -4.08 5.25 0.12
C PHE A 250 -5.01 6.30 -0.49
N SER A 251 -4.43 7.18 -1.31
CA SER A 251 -5.14 8.08 -2.21
C SER A 251 -4.66 7.84 -3.64
N TYR A 252 -5.18 6.80 -4.28
CA TYR A 252 -4.71 6.33 -5.58
C TYR A 252 -5.35 7.13 -6.72
N TYR A 253 -4.54 7.41 -7.74
CA TYR A 253 -4.91 8.11 -8.95
C TYR A 253 -4.37 7.33 -10.16
N GLU A 254 -5.18 7.26 -11.22
CA GLU A 254 -4.83 6.67 -12.52
C GLU A 254 -5.43 7.56 -13.60
N PHE A 255 -4.61 8.08 -14.50
CA PHE A 255 -5.09 8.93 -15.58
C PHE A 255 -4.15 8.93 -16.79
N ILE A 256 -4.71 9.27 -17.95
CA ILE A 256 -3.97 9.39 -19.20
C ILE A 256 -3.70 10.86 -19.49
N GLN A 257 -2.49 11.19 -19.90
CA GLN A 257 -2.12 12.55 -20.34
C GLN A 257 -1.12 12.54 -21.51
N PRO A 258 -0.92 13.68 -22.21
CA PRO A 258 0.07 13.76 -23.27
C PRO A 258 1.49 13.44 -22.77
N MET A 259 2.29 12.75 -23.59
CA MET A 259 3.70 12.45 -23.27
C MET A 259 4.55 13.70 -22.96
N SER A 260 4.18 14.86 -23.50
CA SER A 260 4.85 16.14 -23.22
C SER A 260 4.63 16.65 -21.79
N ASP A 261 3.60 16.13 -21.12
CA ASP A 261 3.09 16.64 -19.83
C ASP A 261 3.40 15.65 -18.68
N ARG A 262 4.28 14.66 -18.93
CA ARG A 262 4.75 13.70 -17.91
C ARG A 262 5.10 14.39 -16.61
N LEU A 263 4.60 13.83 -15.50
CA LEU A 263 4.79 14.44 -14.20
C LEU A 263 6.06 13.92 -13.52
N THR A 264 6.75 14.83 -12.84
CA THR A 264 7.69 14.46 -11.78
C THR A 264 6.97 14.50 -10.44
N ASP A 265 7.50 13.87 -9.40
CA ASP A 265 6.91 13.94 -8.06
C ASP A 265 6.71 15.38 -7.58
N GLU A 266 7.61 16.30 -7.91
CA GLU A 266 7.48 17.71 -7.51
C GLU A 266 6.29 18.38 -8.20
N ALA A 267 6.11 18.11 -9.50
CA ALA A 267 4.95 18.59 -10.25
C ALA A 267 3.66 17.94 -9.73
N TRP A 268 3.71 16.64 -9.42
CA TRP A 268 2.58 15.92 -8.84
C TRP A 268 2.19 16.48 -7.47
N GLN A 269 3.14 16.65 -6.57
CA GLN A 269 2.94 17.21 -5.23
C GLN A 269 2.42 18.66 -5.28
N ALA A 270 2.83 19.44 -6.28
CA ALA A 270 2.32 20.80 -6.50
C ALA A 270 0.94 20.86 -7.17
N THR A 271 0.45 19.74 -7.74
CA THR A 271 -0.83 19.70 -8.46
C THR A 271 -2.01 19.89 -7.50
N SER A 272 -2.78 20.97 -7.70
CA SER A 272 -4.00 21.26 -6.94
C SER A 272 -5.03 22.02 -7.81
N PRO A 273 -6.29 21.54 -7.91
CA PRO A 273 -6.78 20.27 -7.38
C PRO A 273 -6.10 19.07 -8.07
N LYS A 274 -6.06 17.92 -7.39
CA LYS A 274 -5.61 16.66 -8.00
C LYS A 274 -6.54 16.26 -9.16
N PRO A 275 -6.07 15.47 -10.14
CA PRO A 275 -6.91 14.94 -11.21
C PRO A 275 -8.08 14.12 -10.66
N ALA A 276 -9.11 13.93 -11.51
CA ALA A 276 -10.22 13.05 -11.17
C ALA A 276 -9.70 11.64 -10.89
N ARG A 277 -10.25 11.03 -9.82
CA ARG A 277 -9.94 9.65 -9.45
C ARG A 277 -10.65 8.66 -10.38
N PRO A 278 -10.23 7.39 -10.39
CA PRO A 278 -10.91 6.36 -11.14
C PRO A 278 -12.40 6.27 -10.72
N PRO A 279 -13.38 6.25 -11.65
CA PRO A 279 -14.80 6.36 -11.29
C PRO A 279 -15.32 5.23 -10.39
N TRP A 280 -14.69 4.06 -10.41
CA TRP A 280 -15.05 2.94 -9.54
C TRP A 280 -14.75 3.21 -8.05
N THR A 281 -13.98 4.23 -7.72
CA THR A 281 -13.67 4.63 -6.34
C THR A 281 -14.80 5.40 -5.64
N GLU A 282 -15.80 5.88 -6.40
CA GLU A 282 -16.98 6.57 -5.87
C GLU A 282 -17.83 5.68 -4.94
N SER A 283 -17.61 4.35 -4.95
CA SER A 283 -18.35 3.42 -4.09
C SER A 283 -17.98 3.55 -2.60
N PHE A 284 -16.81 4.10 -2.27
CA PHE A 284 -16.33 4.22 -0.88
C PHE A 284 -15.67 5.55 -0.54
N ILE A 285 -15.39 6.41 -1.53
CA ILE A 285 -14.83 7.74 -1.32
C ILE A 285 -15.93 8.81 -1.41
N ILE A 286 -15.96 9.72 -0.46
CA ILE A 286 -16.88 10.87 -0.40
C ILE A 286 -16.05 12.16 -0.37
N GLU A 287 -16.43 13.15 -1.18
CA GLU A 287 -15.84 14.51 -1.20
C GLU A 287 -16.64 15.52 -0.37
#